data_AF-A0A520GG91-F1
#
_entry.id   AF-A0A520GG91-F1
#
_cell.length_a   1.000
_cell.length_b   1.000
_cell.length_c   1.000
_cell.angle_alpha   90.00
_cell.angle_beta   90.00
_cell.angle_gamma   90.00
#
_symmetry.space_group_name_H-M   'P 1'
#
loop_
_entity.id
_entity.type
_entity.pdbx_description
1 polymer ?
#
loop_
_entity_poly.entity_id
_entity_poly.type
_entity_poly.pdbx_seq_one_letter_code
_entity_poly.pdbx_strand_id
1 'polypeptide(L)' 'MIIDCHGHYTTAPKALENWRNQQIAGIRDPALKPRVSDLKISDDELRESIESNQLRLMKERGSDLTIFS' A
#
# COMPACT_ATOMS: atom_id res chain seq x y z
N MET A 1 7.88 -1.46 -25.22
CA MET A 1 7.46 -1.74 -23.83
C MET A 1 8.62 -1.43 -22.92
N ILE A 2 8.43 -0.53 -21.96
CA ILE A 2 9.38 -0.15 -20.91
C ILE A 2 8.88 -0.77 -19.62
N ILE A 3 9.68 -1.68 -19.04
CA ILE A 3 9.33 -2.41 -17.82
C ILE A 3 10.27 -1.95 -16.71
N ASP A 4 9.68 -1.43 -15.65
CA ASP A 4 10.38 -1.15 -14.40
C ASP A 4 10.35 -2.40 -13.52
N CYS A 5 11.51 -3.03 -13.31
CA CYS A 5 11.60 -4.25 -12.53
C CYS A 5 11.63 -4.03 -11.01
N HIS A 6 11.65 -2.78 -10.54
CA HIS A 6 11.77 -2.46 -9.12
C HIS A 6 10.83 -1.32 -8.70
N GLY A 7 9.59 -1.68 -8.36
CA GLY A 7 8.65 -0.77 -7.71
C GLY A 7 8.13 -1.31 -6.38
N HIS A 8 7.96 -0.40 -5.41
CA HIS A 8 7.33 -0.72 -4.13
C HIS A 8 6.04 0.08 -3.92
N TYR A 9 5.08 -0.51 -3.20
CA TYR A 9 3.86 0.19 -2.83
C TYR A 9 4.03 1.12 -1.62
N THR A 10 4.74 2.23 -1.82
CA THR A 10 5.07 3.20 -0.76
C THR A 10 3.96 4.20 -0.44
N THR A 11 2.84 4.15 -1.17
CA THR A 11 1.71 5.09 -1.05
C THR A 11 0.44 4.42 -0.54
N ALA A 12 0.56 3.24 0.10
CA ALA A 12 -0.56 2.51 0.65
C ALA A 12 -1.41 3.38 1.62
N PRO A 13 -2.74 3.16 1.68
CA PRO A 13 -3.62 3.86 2.62
C PRO A 13 -3.13 3.75 4.07
N LYS A 14 -3.28 4.84 4.83
CA LYS A 14 -2.78 4.94 6.22
C LYS A 14 -3.31 3.84 7.13
N ALA A 15 -4.46 3.26 6.80
CA ALA A 15 -5.03 2.10 7.48
C ALA A 15 -4.03 0.92 7.60
N LEU A 16 -3.19 0.69 6.58
CA LEU A 16 -2.17 -0.37 6.62
C LEU A 16 -1.12 -0.12 7.71
N GLU A 17 -0.59 1.11 7.80
CA GLU A 17 0.38 1.49 8.83
C GLU A 17 -0.25 1.45 10.22
N ASN A 18 -1.48 1.95 10.37
CA ASN A 18 -2.20 1.92 11.64
C ASN A 18 -2.41 0.48 12.14
N TRP A 19 -2.85 -0.42 11.26
CA TRP A 19 -3.00 -1.83 11.58
C TRP A 19 -1.65 -2.48 11.93
N ARG A 20 -0.58 -2.16 11.18
CA ARG A 20 0.77 -2.65 11.49
C ARG A 20 1.26 -2.15 12.86
N ASN A 21 1.00 -0.90 13.22
CA ASN A 21 1.35 -0.36 14.53
C ASN A 21 0.60 -1.08 15.66
N GLN A 22 -0.70 -1.37 15.49
CA GLN A 22 -1.45 -2.20 16.42
C GLN A 22 -0.88 -3.61 16.52
N GLN A 23 -0.49 -4.21 15.40
CA GLN A 23 0.15 -5.52 15.39
C GLN A 23 1.46 -5.54 16.17
N ILE A 24 2.29 -4.51 16.03
CA ILE A 24 3.55 -4.35 16.79
C ILE A 24 3.24 -4.17 18.29
N ALA A 25 2.26 -3.33 18.64
CA ALA A 25 1.82 -3.15 20.03
C ALA A 25 1.30 -4.46 20.63
N GLY A 26 0.58 -5.24 19.83
CA GLY A 26 0.06 -6.58 20.14
C GLY A 26 1.11 -7.60 20.57
N ILE A 27 2.40 -7.37 20.28
CA ILE A 27 3.52 -8.21 20.74
C ILE A 27 3.75 -8.02 22.25
N ARG A 28 3.61 -6.79 22.74
CA ARG A 28 3.79 -6.44 24.16
C ARG A 28 2.50 -6.62 24.96
N ASP A 29 1.37 -6.24 24.35
CA ASP A 29 0.04 -6.34 24.95
C ASP A 29 -0.90 -7.12 24.02
N PRO A 30 -1.17 -8.41 24.31
CA PRO A 30 -2.05 -9.24 23.49
C PRO A 30 -3.46 -8.68 23.31
N ALA A 31 -3.96 -7.81 24.21
CA ALA A 31 -5.27 -7.20 24.08
C ALA A 31 -5.35 -6.19 22.91
N LEU A 32 -4.21 -5.67 22.46
CA LEU A 32 -4.10 -4.75 21.33
C LEU A 32 -3.89 -5.46 19.99
N LYS A 33 -3.77 -6.79 19.98
CA LYS A 33 -3.48 -7.55 18.76
C LYS A 33 -4.67 -7.46 17.78
N PRO A 34 -4.49 -6.84 16.60
CA PRO A 34 -5.58 -6.71 15.64
C PRO A 34 -5.83 -8.05 14.94
N ARG A 35 -7.06 -8.27 14.48
CA ARG A 35 -7.38 -9.36 13.57
C ARG A 35 -7.15 -8.89 12.14
N VAL A 36 -6.91 -9.84 11.23
CA VAL A 36 -6.79 -9.53 9.79
C VAL A 36 -8.05 -8.85 9.27
N SER A 37 -9.23 -9.28 9.74
CA SER A 37 -10.53 -8.70 9.37
C SER A 37 -10.71 -7.23 9.76
N ASP A 38 -9.88 -6.71 10.69
CA ASP A 38 -9.98 -5.33 11.17
C ASP A 38 -9.27 -4.36 10.22
N LEU A 39 -8.38 -4.84 9.35
CA LEU A 39 -7.82 -4.04 8.26
C LEU A 39 -8.90 -3.80 7.21
N LYS A 40 -9.27 -2.53 7.02
CA LYS A 40 -10.21 -2.09 5.99
C LYS A 40 -9.49 -1.14 5.05
N ILE A 41 -9.43 -1.53 3.78
CA ILE A 41 -8.96 -0.71 2.67
C ILE A 41 -9.94 -0.98 1.54
N SER A 42 -10.60 0.07 1.06
CA SER A 42 -11.55 0.01 -0.05
C SER A 42 -10.83 0.06 -1.40
N ASP A 43 -11.51 -0.40 -2.46
CA ASP A 43 -11.01 -0.26 -3.82
C ASP A 43 -10.80 1.21 -4.22
N ASP A 44 -11.62 2.13 -3.72
CA ASP A 44 -11.48 3.56 -4.03
C ASP A 44 -10.20 4.14 -3.41
N GLU A 45 -9.88 3.77 -2.16
CA GLU A 45 -8.59 4.13 -1.54
C GLU A 45 -7.40 3.53 -2.29
N LEU A 46 -7.53 2.28 -2.79
CA LEU A 46 -6.49 1.67 -3.62
C LEU A 46 -6.31 2.43 -4.94
N ARG A 47 -7.40 2.74 -5.65
CA ARG A 47 -7.35 3.51 -6.91
C ARG A 47 -6.72 4.88 -6.68
N GLU A 48 -7.20 5.64 -5.70
CA GLU A 48 -6.68 6.97 -5.39
C GLU A 48 -5.16 6.93 -5.14
N SER A 49 -4.69 5.97 -4.33
CA SER A 49 -3.29 5.85 -3.98
C SER A 49 -2.36 5.54 -5.16
N ILE A 50 -2.85 4.82 -6.18
CA ILE A 50 -2.10 4.44 -7.38
C ILE A 50 -2.22 5.51 -8.46
N GLU A 51 -3.43 6.01 -8.71
CA GLU A 51 -3.74 6.98 -9.77
C GLU A 51 -3.02 8.31 -9.53
N SER A 52 -3.03 8.82 -8.30
CA SER A 52 -2.38 10.09 -7.95
C SER A 52 -0.84 10.02 -7.93
N ASN A 53 -0.28 8.80 -7.82
CA ASN A 53 1.15 8.56 -7.63
C ASN A 53 1.77 7.76 -8.77
N GLN A 54 1.87 6.42 -8.63
CA GLN A 54 2.62 5.56 -9.54
C GLN A 54 2.10 5.65 -10.97
N LEU A 55 0.78 5.56 -11.18
CA LEU A 55 0.22 5.58 -12.53
C LEU A 55 0.44 6.93 -13.22
N ARG A 56 0.30 8.05 -12.49
CA ARG A 56 0.60 9.38 -13.01
C ARG A 56 2.07 9.49 -13.43
N LEU A 57 3.00 9.06 -12.57
CA LEU A 57 4.43 9.10 -12.88
C LEU A 57 4.83 8.13 -14.00
N MET A 58 4.21 6.95 -14.09
CA MET A 58 4.42 6.02 -15.21
C MET A 58 4.05 6.68 -16.54
N LYS A 59 2.90 7.36 -16.60
CA LYS A 59 2.46 8.11 -17.80
C LYS A 59 3.41 9.26 -18.14
N GLU A 60 3.80 10.07 -17.15
CA GLU A 60 4.72 11.20 -17.34
C GLU A 60 6.13 10.75 -17.79
N ARG A 61 6.58 9.57 -17.35
CA ARG A 61 7.93 9.06 -17.62
C ARG A 61 8.00 8.05 -18.77
N GLY A 62 6.86 7.67 -19.35
CA GLY A 62 6.79 6.67 -20.43
C GLY A 62 7.10 5.24 -19.98
N SER A 63 6.72 4.84 -18.76
CA SER A 63 6.80 3.44 -18.30
C SER A 63 5.49 2.69 -18.61
N ASP A 64 5.59 1.47 -19.13
CA ASP A 64 4.42 0.66 -19.52
C ASP A 64 3.97 -0.29 -18.40
N LEU A 65 4.90 -0.86 -17.64
CA LEU A 65 4.62 -1.83 -16.58
C LEU A 65 5.65 -1.73 -15.46
N THR A 66 5.21 -1.87 -14.21
CA THR A 66 6.08 -2.01 -13.04
C THR A 66 5.86 -3.38 -12.38
N ILE A 67 6.94 -4.11 -12.11
CA ILE A 67 6.90 -5.26 -11.20
C ILE A 67 6.82 -4.70 -9.78
N PHE A 68 5.68 -4.92 -9.14
CA PHE A 68 5.30 -4.21 -7.91
C PHE A 68 5.34 -5.13 -6.69
N SER A 69 5.95 -4.67 -5.60
CA SER A 69 6.19 -5.42 -4.35
C SER A 69 5.90 -4.63 -3.08
#